data_AF-A0A936IN36-F1
#
_entry.id   AF-A0A936IN36-F1
#
_cell.length_a   1.000
_cell.length_b   1.000
_cell.length_c   1.000
_cell.angle_alpha   90.00
_cell.angle_beta   90.00
_cell.angle_gamma   90.00
#
_symmetry.space_group_name_H-M   'P 1'
#
loop_
_entity.id
_entity.type
_entity.pdbx_description
1 polymer ?
#
loop_
_entity_poly.entity_id
_entity_poly.type
_entity_poly.pdbx_seq_one_letter_code
_entity_poly.pdbx_strand_id
1 'polypeptide(L)'
;MAERLPELRCGLCGGGIPAKGPFFRASGDFLPRGDPLATYCNAPLHWECYARWPQRPKFAQHFVDAWVKANRKNPFWWAVYQDEAVYISVNPLRSVEEASLRLYALGNDIRVRLADWVRWLADVRSVTPNLQPCELEALAEVLPRLRQRFPTDHALVDAIDPAEKRPRSASA
;
A
#
# COMPACT_ATOMS: atom_id res chain seq x y z
N MET A 1 -25.93 11.91 24.50
CA MET A 1 -26.02 10.45 24.25
C MET A 1 -24.80 10.04 23.47
N ALA A 2 -23.93 9.19 24.01
CA ALA A 2 -22.78 8.69 23.25
C ALA A 2 -23.30 7.69 22.21
N GLU A 3 -23.18 8.02 20.91
CA GLU A 3 -23.39 7.06 19.83
C GLU A 3 -22.49 5.85 20.07
N ARG A 4 -23.09 4.68 20.32
CA ARG A 4 -22.37 3.41 20.31
C ARG A 4 -21.90 3.18 18.88
N LEU A 5 -20.64 3.47 18.61
CA LEU A 5 -20.00 3.07 17.37
C LEU A 5 -20.20 1.56 17.19
N PRO A 6 -20.66 1.10 16.01
CA PRO A 6 -20.84 -0.33 15.78
C PRO A 6 -19.51 -1.06 15.96
N GLU A 7 -19.53 -2.17 16.71
CA GLU A 7 -18.38 -3.05 16.82
C GLU A 7 -18.08 -3.65 15.44
N LEU A 8 -16.86 -3.40 14.95
CA LEU A 8 -16.38 -4.05 13.74
C LEU A 8 -16.11 -5.53 14.07
N ARG A 9 -16.33 -6.42 13.09
CA ARG A 9 -16.05 -7.86 13.26
C ARG A 9 -15.03 -8.32 12.25
N CYS A 10 -14.02 -9.04 12.72
CA CYS A 10 -12.96 -9.58 11.89
C CYS A 10 -13.53 -10.57 10.88
N GLY A 11 -13.27 -10.34 9.58
CA GLY A 11 -13.71 -11.24 8.52
C GLY A 11 -13.12 -12.65 8.61
N LEU A 12 -11.99 -12.84 9.29
CA LEU A 12 -11.31 -14.13 9.42
C LEU A 12 -11.75 -14.94 10.65
N CYS A 13 -11.72 -14.33 11.84
CA CYS A 13 -12.01 -15.04 13.10
C CYS A 13 -13.40 -14.73 13.69
N GLY A 14 -14.13 -13.75 13.14
CA GLY A 14 -15.42 -13.30 13.66
C GLY A 14 -15.35 -12.49 14.96
N GLY A 15 -14.17 -12.33 15.57
CA GLY A 15 -13.97 -11.58 16.81
C GLY A 15 -14.15 -10.08 16.64
N GLY A 16 -14.45 -9.38 17.75
CA GLY A 16 -14.63 -7.93 17.77
C GLY A 16 -13.33 -7.16 17.49
N ILE A 17 -13.45 -6.05 16.75
CA ILE A 17 -12.39 -5.10 16.47
C ILE A 17 -12.82 -3.74 17.06
N PRO A 18 -11.99 -3.12 17.91
CA PRO A 18 -12.26 -1.76 18.39
C PRO A 18 -12.36 -0.79 17.21
N ALA A 19 -13.45 -0.02 17.13
CA ALA A 19 -13.69 0.90 16.01
C ALA A 19 -12.60 1.98 15.84
N LYS A 20 -11.88 2.31 16.92
CA LYS A 20 -10.76 3.25 16.93
C LYS A 20 -9.38 2.57 16.96
N GLY A 21 -9.34 1.23 16.93
CA GLY A 21 -8.09 0.46 16.94
C GLY A 21 -7.53 0.23 15.54
N PRO A 22 -6.26 -0.21 15.42
CA PRO A 22 -5.68 -0.54 14.13
C PRO A 22 -6.29 -1.84 13.57
N PHE A 23 -6.71 -1.81 12.32
CA PHE A 23 -7.15 -2.99 11.58
C PHE A 23 -6.70 -2.88 10.12
N PHE A 24 -6.60 -4.04 9.47
CA PHE A 24 -6.34 -4.10 8.04
C PHE A 24 -7.66 -4.14 7.27
N ARG A 25 -7.72 -3.43 6.14
CA ARG A 25 -8.85 -3.49 5.20
C ARG A 25 -8.39 -3.17 3.79
N ALA A 26 -8.36 -4.18 2.93
CA ALA A 26 -8.22 -3.98 1.49
C ALA A 26 -9.59 -3.63 0.90
N SER A 27 -9.73 -2.42 0.36
CA SER A 27 -11.01 -1.95 -0.18
C SER A 27 -11.06 -1.99 -1.70
N GLY A 28 -12.26 -2.16 -2.26
CA GLY A 28 -12.50 -2.23 -3.70
C GLY A 28 -12.74 -3.64 -4.23
N ASP A 29 -12.90 -3.73 -5.55
CA ASP A 29 -13.09 -4.98 -6.31
C ASP A 29 -11.84 -5.26 -7.14
N PHE A 30 -10.96 -6.10 -6.60
CA PHE A 30 -9.61 -6.36 -7.15
C PHE A 30 -9.35 -7.84 -7.41
N LEU A 31 -10.29 -8.71 -7.06
CA LEU A 31 -10.19 -10.14 -7.29
C LEU A 31 -10.93 -10.55 -8.56
N PRO A 32 -10.54 -11.66 -9.20
CA PRO A 32 -11.30 -12.23 -10.30
C PRO A 32 -12.75 -12.54 -9.88
N ARG A 33 -13.67 -12.42 -10.83
CA ARG A 33 -15.09 -12.76 -10.61
C ARG A 33 -15.21 -14.21 -10.12
N GLY A 34 -15.87 -14.39 -8.98
CA GLY A 34 -16.09 -15.70 -8.38
C GLY A 34 -14.91 -16.23 -7.53
N ASP A 35 -13.84 -15.45 -7.33
CA ASP A 35 -12.78 -15.85 -6.40
C ASP A 35 -13.34 -15.90 -4.96
N PRO A 36 -13.16 -17.00 -4.22
CA PRO A 36 -13.69 -17.14 -2.86
C PRO A 36 -13.11 -16.11 -1.89
N LEU A 37 -11.95 -15.52 -2.19
CA LEU A 37 -11.35 -14.49 -1.36
C LEU A 37 -12.10 -13.15 -1.44
N ALA A 38 -13.03 -12.98 -2.39
CA ALA A 38 -13.85 -11.77 -2.55
C ALA A 38 -14.68 -11.45 -1.29
N THR A 39 -15.02 -12.45 -0.48
CA THR A 39 -15.71 -12.25 0.81
C THR A 39 -14.89 -11.45 1.82
N TYR A 40 -13.56 -11.44 1.67
CA TYR A 40 -12.65 -10.69 2.54
C TYR A 40 -12.32 -9.29 2.01
N CYS A 41 -12.72 -8.96 0.77
CA CYS A 41 -12.64 -7.60 0.26
C CYS A 41 -13.56 -6.68 1.06
N ASN A 42 -13.05 -5.51 1.45
CA ASN A 42 -13.74 -4.54 2.30
C ASN A 42 -14.06 -5.04 3.73
N ALA A 43 -13.71 -6.27 4.10
CA ALA A 43 -13.88 -6.76 5.47
C ALA A 43 -12.75 -6.21 6.37
N PRO A 44 -13.06 -5.72 7.58
CA PRO A 44 -12.03 -5.36 8.55
C PRO A 44 -11.41 -6.64 9.11
N LEU A 45 -10.08 -6.69 9.22
CA LEU A 45 -9.32 -7.82 9.72
C LEU A 45 -8.42 -7.36 10.87
N HIS A 46 -8.29 -8.16 11.94
CA HIS A 46 -7.19 -7.98 12.89
C HIS A 46 -5.86 -8.18 12.16
N TRP A 47 -4.88 -7.33 12.44
CA TRP A 47 -3.55 -7.46 11.87
C TRP A 47 -2.91 -8.82 12.18
N GLU A 48 -3.12 -9.36 13.39
CA GLU A 48 -2.62 -10.68 13.79
C GLU A 48 -3.28 -11.84 13.02
N CYS A 49 -4.60 -11.74 12.77
CA CYS A 49 -5.30 -12.72 11.94
C CYS A 49 -4.81 -12.65 10.49
N TYR A 50 -4.68 -11.44 9.95
CA TYR A 50 -4.17 -11.23 8.60
C TYR A 50 -2.74 -11.74 8.44
N ALA A 51 -1.87 -11.49 9.43
CA ALA A 51 -0.47 -11.91 9.40
C ALA A 51 -0.31 -13.45 9.33
N ARG A 52 -1.21 -14.20 9.98
CA ARG A 52 -1.18 -15.67 10.01
C ARG A 52 -2.01 -16.32 8.90
N TRP A 53 -2.72 -15.52 8.10
CA TRP A 53 -3.66 -16.05 7.12
C TRP A 53 -2.93 -16.69 5.93
N PRO A 54 -3.09 -18.00 5.67
CA PRO A 54 -2.34 -18.68 4.60
C PRO A 54 -2.60 -18.12 3.20
N GLN A 55 -3.78 -17.53 2.97
CA GLN A 55 -4.15 -16.94 1.68
C GLN A 55 -3.64 -15.50 1.51
N ARG A 56 -2.99 -14.91 2.53
CA ARG A 56 -2.45 -13.55 2.51
C ARG A 56 -1.60 -13.26 1.28
N PRO A 57 -0.61 -14.09 0.88
CA PRO A 57 0.24 -13.75 -0.26
C PRO A 57 -0.55 -13.58 -1.56
N LYS A 58 -1.49 -14.51 -1.84
CA LYS A 58 -2.35 -14.42 -3.03
C LYS A 58 -3.26 -13.18 -2.96
N PHE A 59 -3.88 -12.93 -1.82
CA PHE A 59 -4.77 -11.79 -1.62
C PHE A 59 -4.05 -10.45 -1.78
N ALA A 60 -2.88 -10.31 -1.14
CA ALA A 60 -2.02 -9.14 -1.21
C ALA A 60 -1.54 -8.86 -2.63
N GLN A 61 -1.08 -9.90 -3.35
CA GLN A 61 -0.65 -9.80 -4.74
C GLN A 61 -1.76 -9.21 -5.62
N HIS A 62 -2.97 -9.78 -5.57
CA HIS A 62 -4.10 -9.27 -6.35
C HIS A 62 -4.45 -7.82 -6.01
N PHE A 63 -4.38 -7.45 -4.73
CA PHE A 63 -4.65 -6.09 -4.30
C PHE A 63 -3.64 -5.10 -4.88
N VAL A 64 -2.34 -5.39 -4.75
CA VAL A 64 -1.30 -4.51 -5.29
C VAL A 64 -1.38 -4.44 -6.82
N ASP A 65 -1.58 -5.56 -7.51
CA ASP A 65 -1.70 -5.59 -8.97
C ASP A 65 -2.90 -4.79 -9.49
N ALA A 66 -4.03 -4.81 -8.77
CA ALA A 66 -5.16 -3.96 -9.10
C ALA A 66 -4.82 -2.47 -8.94
N TRP A 67 -4.06 -2.10 -7.91
CA TRP A 67 -3.56 -0.74 -7.74
C TRP A 67 -2.57 -0.34 -8.82
N VAL A 68 -1.63 -1.20 -9.21
CA VAL A 68 -0.72 -0.94 -10.33
C VAL A 68 -1.51 -0.65 -11.61
N LYS A 69 -2.53 -1.46 -11.91
CA LYS A 69 -3.40 -1.25 -13.07
C LYS A 69 -4.21 0.05 -12.98
N ALA A 70 -4.78 0.35 -11.81
CA ALA A 70 -5.53 1.57 -11.58
C ALA A 70 -4.63 2.82 -11.68
N ASN A 71 -3.40 2.74 -11.18
CA ASN A 71 -2.45 3.85 -11.17
C ASN A 71 -2.08 4.31 -12.59
N ARG A 72 -2.01 3.39 -13.56
CA ARG A 72 -1.77 3.74 -14.98
C ARG A 72 -2.80 4.73 -15.54
N LYS A 73 -4.03 4.70 -15.03
CA LYS A 73 -5.12 5.62 -15.42
C LYS A 73 -5.19 6.86 -14.54
N ASN A 74 -4.42 6.92 -13.46
CA ASN A 74 -4.39 8.06 -12.54
C ASN A 74 -3.45 9.14 -13.10
N PRO A 75 -3.93 10.36 -13.40
CA PRO A 75 -3.10 11.41 -13.98
C PRO A 75 -2.14 12.06 -12.97
N PHE A 76 -2.31 11.80 -11.67
CA PHE A 76 -1.57 12.47 -10.61
C PHE A 76 -0.49 11.60 -9.97
N TRP A 77 -0.62 10.28 -10.05
CA TRP A 77 0.27 9.32 -9.41
C TRP A 77 1.10 8.59 -10.46
N TRP A 78 2.42 8.74 -10.40
CA TRP A 78 3.38 8.19 -11.35
C TRP A 78 4.05 6.95 -10.79
N ALA A 79 4.13 5.87 -11.55
CA ALA A 79 4.89 4.69 -11.15
C ALA A 79 6.38 4.98 -11.30
N VAL A 80 7.17 4.79 -10.24
CA VAL A 80 8.62 5.07 -10.26
C VAL A 80 9.46 3.82 -10.03
N TYR A 81 8.88 2.79 -9.43
CA TYR A 81 9.57 1.52 -9.19
C TYR A 81 8.58 0.39 -8.99
N GLN A 82 8.96 -0.79 -9.47
CA GLN A 82 8.26 -2.02 -9.20
C GLN A 82 9.25 -3.18 -9.25
N ASP A 83 9.24 -4.01 -8.22
CA ASP A 83 9.87 -5.32 -8.21
C ASP A 83 8.94 -6.36 -7.58
N GLU A 84 9.45 -7.54 -7.26
CA GLU A 84 8.68 -8.63 -6.65
C GLU A 84 8.18 -8.34 -5.23
N ALA A 85 8.78 -7.38 -4.53
CA ALA A 85 8.50 -7.09 -3.12
C ALA A 85 7.72 -5.79 -2.92
N VAL A 86 7.95 -4.78 -3.77
CA VAL A 86 7.34 -3.46 -3.61
C VAL A 86 6.96 -2.80 -4.92
N TYR A 87 5.84 -2.08 -4.89
CA TYR A 87 5.46 -1.10 -5.89
C TYR A 87 5.50 0.31 -5.31
N ILE A 88 6.14 1.25 -6.00
CA ILE A 88 6.24 2.65 -5.58
C ILE A 88 5.62 3.54 -6.65
N SER A 89 4.75 4.43 -6.17
CA SER A 89 4.22 5.53 -6.96
C SER A 89 4.36 6.87 -6.24
N VAL A 90 4.49 7.96 -7.00
CA VAL A 90 4.75 9.30 -6.48
C VAL A 90 3.74 10.28 -7.04
N ASN A 91 3.25 11.19 -6.18
CA ASN A 91 2.51 12.36 -6.60
C ASN A 91 3.31 13.62 -6.24
N PRO A 92 3.97 14.25 -7.23
CA PRO A 92 4.82 15.42 -7.00
C PRO A 92 4.03 16.75 -6.93
N LEU A 93 2.70 16.72 -7.06
CA LEU A 93 1.91 17.95 -6.98
C LEU A 93 1.99 18.54 -5.57
N ARG A 94 2.25 19.85 -5.47
CA ARG A 94 2.41 20.58 -4.20
C ARG A 94 1.29 20.38 -3.18
N SER A 95 0.06 20.11 -3.63
CA SER A 95 -1.07 19.86 -2.74
C SER A 95 -1.05 18.46 -2.09
N VAL A 96 -0.17 17.56 -2.54
CA VAL A 96 -0.04 16.18 -2.07
C VAL A 96 1.40 15.91 -1.62
N GLU A 97 2.38 15.97 -2.53
CA GLU A 97 3.81 15.71 -2.28
C GLU A 97 4.06 14.43 -1.47
N GLU A 98 3.63 13.29 -2.01
CA GLU A 98 3.74 11.99 -1.34
C GLU A 98 4.29 10.90 -2.25
N ALA A 99 5.00 9.96 -1.63
CA ALA A 99 5.25 8.62 -2.14
C ALA A 99 4.27 7.62 -1.51
N SER A 100 3.81 6.66 -2.31
CA SER A 100 3.00 5.51 -1.90
C SER A 100 3.78 4.25 -2.15
N LEU A 101 3.95 3.46 -1.08
CA LEU A 101 4.65 2.19 -1.09
C LEU A 101 3.65 1.09 -0.82
N ARG A 102 3.49 0.19 -1.80
CA ARG A 102 2.64 -0.99 -1.66
C ARG A 102 3.52 -2.22 -1.57
N LEU A 103 3.45 -2.91 -0.44
CA LEU A 103 4.24 -4.11 -0.18
C LEU A 103 3.47 -5.34 -0.67
N TYR A 104 4.05 -6.10 -1.59
CA TYR A 104 3.42 -7.30 -2.15
C TYR A 104 3.18 -8.39 -1.10
N ALA A 105 4.01 -8.45 -0.05
CA ALA A 105 3.85 -9.39 1.05
C ALA A 105 2.56 -9.18 1.87
N LEU A 106 2.03 -7.95 1.88
CA LEU A 106 0.94 -7.54 2.78
C LEU A 106 -0.23 -6.86 2.08
N GLY A 107 -0.09 -6.36 0.86
CA GLY A 107 -1.17 -5.66 0.18
C GLY A 107 -1.65 -4.44 0.95
N ASN A 108 -0.76 -3.75 1.64
CA ASN A 108 -1.02 -2.49 2.32
C ASN A 108 -0.46 -1.31 1.51
N ASP A 109 -0.70 -0.10 2.00
CA ASP A 109 -0.23 1.16 1.41
C ASP A 109 0.37 2.03 2.50
N ILE A 110 1.66 2.33 2.39
CA ILE A 110 2.36 3.25 3.27
C ILE A 110 2.58 4.55 2.51
N ARG A 111 1.95 5.63 2.99
CA ARG A 111 2.11 6.98 2.45
C ARG A 111 3.18 7.72 3.23
N VAL A 112 4.12 8.30 2.51
CA VAL A 112 5.23 9.06 3.07
C VAL A 112 5.28 10.39 2.33
N ARG A 113 5.23 11.50 3.05
CA ARG A 113 5.45 12.82 2.45
C ARG A 113 6.86 12.86 1.87
N LEU A 114 7.04 13.44 0.68
CA LEU A 114 8.34 13.54 0.03
C LEU A 114 9.35 14.25 0.93
N ALA A 115 8.95 15.32 1.61
CA ALA A 115 9.80 16.03 2.57
C ALA A 115 10.28 15.18 3.76
N ASP A 116 9.53 14.15 4.14
CA ASP A 116 9.88 13.23 5.23
C ASP A 116 10.65 11.99 4.73
N TRP A 117 10.83 11.83 3.41
CA TRP A 117 11.37 10.61 2.81
C TRP A 117 12.72 10.18 3.38
N VAL A 118 13.68 11.10 3.44
CA VAL A 118 15.02 10.83 3.98
C VAL A 118 14.95 10.43 5.46
N ARG A 119 14.10 11.11 6.24
CA ARG A 119 13.88 10.78 7.65
C ARG A 119 13.23 9.41 7.81
N TRP A 120 12.24 9.10 6.98
CA TRP A 120 11.54 7.82 6.96
C TRP A 120 12.48 6.67 6.59
N LEU A 121 13.36 6.85 5.61
CA LEU A 121 14.39 5.85 5.26
C LEU A 121 15.38 5.59 6.40
N ALA A 122 15.71 6.60 7.20
CA ALA A 122 16.60 6.45 8.35
C ALA A 122 15.90 5.71 9.51
N ASP A 123 14.68 6.14 9.85
CA ASP A 123 13.83 5.53 10.88
C ASP A 123 12.35 5.63 10.49
N VAL A 124 11.80 4.51 10.01
CA VAL A 124 10.40 4.43 9.54
C VAL A 124 9.40 4.73 10.65
N ARG A 125 9.71 4.43 11.92
CA ARG A 125 8.79 4.67 13.04
C ARG A 125 8.73 6.14 13.44
N SER A 126 9.78 6.91 13.16
CA SER A 126 9.80 8.36 13.43
C SER A 126 8.79 9.14 12.59
N VAL A 127 8.36 8.59 11.46
CA VAL A 127 7.40 9.19 10.51
C VAL A 127 6.09 8.40 10.47
N THR A 128 6.15 7.08 10.64
CA THR A 128 4.98 6.18 10.64
C THR A 128 4.94 5.36 11.94
N PRO A 129 4.54 5.95 13.08
CA PRO A 129 4.69 5.33 14.40
C PRO A 129 3.83 4.08 14.62
N ASN A 130 2.70 3.98 13.91
CA ASN A 130 1.69 2.93 14.10
C ASN A 130 1.87 1.72 13.18
N LEU A 131 3.06 1.54 12.59
CA LEU A 131 3.38 0.34 11.80
C LEU A 131 3.24 -0.92 12.65
N GLN A 132 2.61 -1.92 12.07
CA GLN A 132 2.40 -3.22 12.70
C GLN A 132 3.66 -4.10 12.56
N PRO A 133 3.83 -5.12 13.41
CA PRO A 133 5.01 -5.99 13.37
C PRO A 133 5.29 -6.59 11.98
N CYS A 134 4.27 -7.14 11.31
CA CYS A 134 4.44 -7.71 9.97
C CYS A 134 4.78 -6.66 8.90
N GLU A 135 4.33 -5.41 9.06
CA GLU A 135 4.71 -4.30 8.17
C GLU A 135 6.19 -3.96 8.32
N LEU A 136 6.71 -3.97 9.55
CA LEU A 136 8.12 -3.70 9.82
C LEU A 136 9.03 -4.81 9.30
N GLU A 137 8.60 -6.07 9.43
CA GLU A 137 9.31 -7.22 8.84
C GLU A 137 9.40 -7.08 7.31
N ALA A 138 8.27 -6.83 6.65
CA ALA A 138 8.25 -6.62 5.19
C ALA A 138 9.04 -5.38 4.76
N LEU A 139 9.02 -4.30 5.57
CA LEU A 139 9.84 -3.11 5.31
C LEU A 139 11.34 -3.40 5.42
N ALA A 140 11.76 -4.21 6.40
CA ALA A 140 13.17 -4.54 6.59
C ALA A 140 13.79 -5.22 5.35
N GLU A 141 12.99 -5.99 4.59
CA GLU A 141 13.42 -6.64 3.35
C GLU A 141 13.55 -5.67 2.16
N VAL A 142 12.81 -4.56 2.15
CA VAL A 142 12.82 -3.61 1.03
C VAL A 142 13.69 -2.39 1.29
N LEU A 143 13.80 -1.92 2.54
CA LEU A 143 14.49 -0.69 2.91
C LEU A 143 15.95 -0.61 2.40
N PRO A 144 16.79 -1.66 2.45
CA PRO A 144 18.15 -1.58 1.91
C PRO A 144 18.17 -1.20 0.42
N ARG A 145 17.29 -1.79 -0.39
CA ARG A 145 17.15 -1.48 -1.83
C ARG A 145 16.63 -0.06 -2.04
N LEU A 146 15.66 0.37 -1.24
CA LEU A 146 15.12 1.73 -1.32
C LEU A 146 16.17 2.78 -0.97
N ARG A 147 16.98 2.55 0.07
CA ARG A 147 18.07 3.46 0.45
C ARG A 147 19.12 3.58 -0.65
N GLN A 148 19.43 2.49 -1.36
CA GLN A 148 20.37 2.51 -2.47
C GLN A 148 19.80 3.23 -3.69
N ARG A 149 18.54 2.96 -4.05
CA ARG A 149 17.95 3.44 -5.30
C ARG A 149 17.34 4.84 -5.19
N PHE A 150 16.77 5.16 -4.04
CA PHE A 150 16.06 6.40 -3.76
C PHE A 150 16.58 7.04 -2.47
N PRO A 151 17.86 7.39 -2.37
CA PRO A 151 18.43 7.95 -1.13
C PRO A 151 17.82 9.30 -0.73
N THR A 152 17.19 10.00 -1.67
CA THR A 152 16.56 11.31 -1.50
C THR A 152 15.15 11.32 -2.09
N ASP A 153 14.36 12.32 -1.69
CA ASP A 153 13.06 12.62 -2.27
C ASP A 153 13.18 13.04 -3.75
N HIS A 154 14.23 13.79 -4.11
CA HIS A 154 14.53 14.15 -5.49
C HIS A 154 14.75 12.91 -6.35
N ALA A 155 15.43 11.88 -5.84
CA ALA A 155 15.64 10.63 -6.59
C ALA A 155 14.32 9.90 -6.93
N LEU A 156 13.27 10.06 -6.12
CA LEU A 156 11.93 9.56 -6.45
C LEU A 156 11.28 10.38 -7.58
N VAL A 157 11.38 11.70 -7.51
CA VAL A 157 10.79 12.61 -8.51
C VAL A 157 11.51 12.48 -9.85
N ASP A 158 12.84 12.39 -9.86
CA ASP A 158 13.66 12.22 -11.06
C ASP A 158 13.43 10.86 -11.73
N ALA A 159 12.92 9.87 -11.00
CA ALA A 159 12.56 8.56 -11.53
C ALA A 159 11.18 8.51 -12.20
N ILE A 160 10.43 9.61 -12.20
CA ILE A 160 9.16 9.71 -12.93
C ILE A 160 9.46 9.63 -14.43
N ASP A 161 8.83 8.67 -15.12
CA ASP A 161 8.83 8.62 -16.59
C ASP A 161 7.64 9.44 -17.13
N PRO A 162 7.85 10.62 -17.75
CA PRO A 162 6.77 11.44 -18.29
C PRO A 162 5.99 10.76 -19.42
N ALA A 163 6.56 9.72 -20.05
CA ALA A 163 5.88 8.95 -21.08
C ALA A 163 4.86 7.95 -20.51
N GLU A 164 4.92 7.60 -19.22
CA GLU A 164 4.04 6.61 -18.58
C GLU A 164 2.56 6.94 -18.77
N LYS A 165 2.20 8.23 -18.70
CA LYS A 165 0.81 8.71 -18.81
C LYS A 165 0.43 9.19 -20.19
N ARG A 166 1.36 9.17 -21.16
CA ARG A 166 1.00 9.51 -22.53
C ARG A 166 0.14 8.37 -23.09
N PRO A 167 -1.02 8.68 -23.70
CA PRO A 167 -1.76 7.66 -24.43
C PRO A 167 -0.80 7.09 -25.47
N ARG A 168 -0.58 5.77 -25.45
CA ARG A 168 0.14 5.11 -26.56
C ARG A 168 -0.68 5.44 -27.80
N SER A 169 -0.14 6.27 -28.68
CA SER A 169 -0.72 6.52 -29.99
C SER A 169 -1.09 5.16 -30.57
N ALA A 170 -2.36 4.96 -30.91
CA ALA A 170 -2.78 3.76 -31.59
C ALA A 170 -1.93 3.68 -32.87
N SER A 171 -0.97 2.76 -32.90
CA SER A 171 -0.31 2.40 -34.15
C SER A 171 -1.40 1.86 -35.06
N ALA A 172 -1.57 2.55 -36.18
CA ALA A 172 -2.43 2.18 -37.30
C ALA A 172 -2.06 0.81 -37.89
#